data_AF-A0A1E7EZV2-F1
#
_entry.id   AF-A0A1E7EZV2-F1
#
_cell.length_a   1.000
_cell.length_b   1.000
_cell.length_c   1.000
_cell.angle_alpha   90.00
_cell.angle_beta   90.00
_cell.angle_gamma   90.00
#
_symmetry.space_group_name_H-M   'P 1'
#
loop_
_entity.id
_entity.type
_entity.pdbx_description
1 polymer ?
#
loop_
_entity_poly.entity_id
_entity_poly.type
_entity_poly.pdbx_seq_one_letter_code
_entity_poly.pdbx_strand_id
1 'polypeptide(L)'
;MSTSTSTSTSTTTKSTNNINDNDNDTDNNILQSHELQDLHQLSNYHPIFIEGMGYYDPRDPTIVANNVYQSLQSHFNNNATKTKNVNQNKPYIVILQGDPLHTNGISAITRRVAKLLKCSRGLICLDSNIDPNHSKNADRENVIIEFNYSQLVAHLNLLSSPPDDNVDNNSNKNTIMTQLGIFD
;
A
#
# COMPACT_ATOMS: atom_id res chain seq x y z
N MET A 1 -62.78 21.99 0.00
CA MET A 1 -61.99 21.19 0.95
C MET A 1 -60.71 21.96 1.18
N SER A 2 -60.66 23.07 1.92
CA SER A 2 -61.06 23.34 3.32
C SER A 2 -60.26 22.52 4.33
N THR A 3 -59.19 23.11 4.86
CA THR A 3 -58.81 23.32 6.29
C THR A 3 -57.30 23.67 6.32
N SER A 4 -56.87 24.90 6.58
CA SER A 4 -56.78 25.60 7.89
C SER A 4 -55.69 25.06 8.82
N THR A 5 -54.55 25.80 8.84
CA THR A 5 -53.76 26.30 9.98
C THR A 5 -53.54 25.46 11.24
N SER A 6 -52.28 25.43 11.74
CA SER A 6 -51.93 25.83 13.13
C SER A 6 -50.40 25.85 13.36
N THR A 7 -49.91 27.00 13.82
CA THR A 7 -48.59 27.24 14.40
C THR A 7 -48.56 26.76 15.85
N SER A 8 -47.44 26.26 16.36
CA SER A 8 -47.14 26.24 17.80
C SER A 8 -45.64 26.25 18.06
N THR A 9 -45.15 27.40 18.49
CA THR A 9 -43.90 27.60 19.22
C THR A 9 -44.08 27.13 20.67
N SER A 10 -43.06 26.49 21.24
CA SER A 10 -42.89 26.35 22.69
C SER A 10 -41.41 26.40 23.03
N THR A 11 -41.05 27.38 23.85
CA THR A 11 -39.73 27.65 24.43
C THR A 11 -39.61 27.00 25.82
N THR A 12 -38.35 26.83 26.25
CA THR A 12 -37.86 26.51 27.63
C THR A 12 -37.93 25.01 27.99
N THR A 13 -36.89 24.30 28.41
CA THR A 13 -35.87 24.58 29.44
C THR A 13 -34.58 23.77 29.25
N LYS A 14 -33.45 24.35 29.69
CA LYS A 14 -32.15 23.70 29.93
C LYS A 14 -32.30 22.34 30.63
N SER A 15 -31.69 21.32 30.03
CA SER A 15 -31.10 20.21 30.79
C SER A 15 -29.70 19.98 30.23
N THR A 16 -28.71 20.26 31.07
CA THR A 16 -27.30 19.93 30.90
C THR A 16 -27.13 18.46 30.58
N ASN A 17 -26.47 18.14 29.46
CA ASN A 17 -25.78 16.86 29.29
C ASN A 17 -24.50 17.13 28.53
N ASN A 18 -23.37 17.07 29.25
CA ASN A 18 -22.05 16.87 28.69
C ASN A 18 -22.08 15.58 27.88
N ILE A 19 -21.98 15.70 26.56
CA ILE A 19 -21.58 14.58 25.71
C ILE A 19 -20.11 14.81 25.44
N ASN A 20 -19.28 13.93 26.00
CA ASN A 20 -17.86 13.88 25.71
C ASN A 20 -17.71 13.53 24.23
N ASP A 21 -17.16 14.47 23.46
CA ASP A 21 -16.58 14.22 22.15
C ASP A 21 -15.37 13.30 22.32
N ASN A 22 -15.56 11.98 22.19
CA ASN A 22 -14.47 11.00 22.29
C ASN A 22 -14.67 9.80 21.34
N ASP A 23 -15.33 9.98 20.20
CA ASP A 23 -15.54 8.94 19.18
C ASP A 23 -14.76 9.19 17.87
N ASN A 24 -13.67 9.96 17.90
CA ASN A 24 -12.82 10.20 16.72
C ASN A 24 -11.44 9.51 16.78
N ASP A 25 -11.05 8.92 17.93
CA ASP A 25 -9.72 8.31 18.08
C ASP A 25 -9.70 6.81 17.77
N THR A 26 -10.83 6.10 17.87
CA THR A 26 -10.85 4.64 17.70
C THR A 26 -10.81 4.24 16.23
N ASP A 27 -11.54 4.95 15.36
CA ASP A 27 -11.58 4.65 13.92
C ASP A 27 -10.27 5.01 13.20
N ASN A 28 -9.62 6.11 13.61
CA ASN A 28 -8.33 6.52 13.05
C ASN A 28 -7.18 5.56 13.44
N ASN A 29 -7.18 5.04 14.67
CA ASN A 29 -6.19 4.06 15.11
C ASN A 29 -6.36 2.69 14.43
N ILE A 30 -7.60 2.27 14.18
CA ILE A 30 -7.88 1.00 13.47
C ILE A 30 -7.46 1.10 12.00
N LEU A 31 -7.75 2.22 11.33
CA LEU A 31 -7.31 2.47 9.96
C LEU A 31 -5.78 2.52 9.85
N GLN A 32 -5.08 3.26 10.73
CA GLN A 32 -3.61 3.27 10.77
C GLN A 32 -3.00 1.88 11.02
N SER A 33 -3.62 1.06 11.88
CA SER A 33 -3.10 -0.28 12.20
C SER A 33 -3.18 -1.25 11.02
N HIS A 34 -4.25 -1.20 10.21
CA HIS A 34 -4.37 -2.01 8.99
C HIS A 34 -3.41 -1.55 7.90
N GLU A 35 -3.22 -0.24 7.75
CA GLU A 35 -2.36 0.35 6.72
C GLU A 35 -0.86 0.02 6.92
N LEU A 36 -0.42 -0.14 8.16
CA LEU A 36 0.95 -0.56 8.49
C LEU A 36 1.15 -2.08 8.40
N GLN A 37 0.07 -2.84 8.56
CA GLN A 37 0.08 -4.30 8.47
C GLN A 37 0.46 -4.78 7.07
N ASP A 38 -0.03 -4.11 6.01
CA ASP A 38 0.26 -4.47 4.62
C ASP A 38 1.73 -4.22 4.24
N LEU A 39 2.33 -3.17 4.77
CA LEU A 39 3.74 -2.89 4.54
C LEU A 39 4.66 -3.81 5.37
N HIS A 40 4.25 -4.16 6.58
CA HIS A 40 4.91 -5.22 7.33
C HIS A 40 4.80 -6.57 6.60
N GLN A 41 3.67 -6.86 5.95
CA GLN A 41 3.50 -8.05 5.13
C GLN A 41 4.47 -8.07 3.94
N LEU A 42 4.72 -6.91 3.30
CA LEU A 42 5.70 -6.80 2.20
C LEU A 42 7.10 -7.22 2.63
N SER A 43 7.47 -7.02 3.90
CA SER A 43 8.78 -7.42 4.44
C SER A 43 9.04 -8.94 4.36
N ASN A 44 8.00 -9.76 4.19
CA ASN A 44 8.11 -11.21 4.02
C ASN A 44 8.53 -11.63 2.59
N TYR A 45 8.62 -10.69 1.65
CA TYR A 45 8.89 -10.94 0.24
C TYR A 45 10.20 -10.27 -0.23
N HIS A 46 10.66 -10.69 -1.42
CA HIS A 46 11.63 -9.95 -2.23
C HIS A 46 10.89 -9.15 -3.31
N PRO A 47 10.69 -7.83 -3.14
CA PRO A 47 9.94 -7.02 -4.09
C PRO A 47 10.72 -6.80 -5.39
N ILE A 48 10.05 -6.97 -6.52
CA ILE A 48 10.55 -6.69 -7.86
C ILE A 48 9.70 -5.56 -8.44
N PHE A 49 10.31 -4.38 -8.58
CA PHE A 49 9.68 -3.23 -9.23
C PHE A 49 9.93 -3.30 -10.74
N ILE A 50 8.86 -3.16 -11.54
CA ILE A 50 8.95 -3.16 -12.99
C ILE A 50 8.20 -1.93 -13.50
N GLU A 51 8.95 -1.03 -14.11
CA GLU A 51 8.44 0.23 -14.64
C GLU A 51 8.42 0.18 -16.18
N GLY A 52 7.50 0.92 -16.77
CA GLY A 52 7.40 1.01 -18.22
C GLY A 52 6.26 1.89 -18.69
N MET A 53 6.08 1.92 -20.01
CA MET A 53 5.03 2.71 -20.64
C MET A 53 3.66 2.07 -20.36
N GLY A 54 2.63 2.91 -20.17
CA GLY A 54 1.24 2.48 -20.00
C GLY A 54 0.63 1.87 -21.26
N TYR A 55 -0.71 1.92 -21.39
CA TYR A 55 -1.46 1.19 -22.43
C TYR A 55 -1.04 1.49 -23.89
N TYR A 56 -0.37 2.61 -24.14
CA TYR A 56 0.09 3.05 -25.45
C TYR A 56 1.50 2.53 -25.83
N ASP A 57 2.10 1.67 -25.02
CA ASP A 57 3.31 0.94 -25.40
C ASP A 57 3.05 0.11 -26.68
N PRO A 58 3.76 0.37 -27.80
CA PRO A 58 3.53 -0.35 -29.05
C PRO A 58 4.17 -1.74 -29.08
N ARG A 59 5.00 -2.09 -28.09
CA ARG A 59 5.72 -3.37 -28.07
C ARG A 59 4.79 -4.49 -27.62
N ASP A 60 4.99 -5.70 -28.18
CA ASP A 60 4.25 -6.88 -27.74
C ASP A 60 4.59 -7.20 -26.26
N PRO A 61 3.61 -7.14 -25.33
CA PRO A 61 3.86 -7.38 -23.91
C PRO A 61 4.34 -8.80 -23.63
N THR A 62 4.05 -9.77 -24.49
CA THR A 62 4.54 -11.15 -24.38
C THR A 62 6.04 -11.21 -24.61
N ILE A 63 6.53 -10.52 -25.65
CA ILE A 63 7.96 -10.46 -25.97
C ILE A 63 8.70 -9.72 -24.85
N VAL A 64 8.19 -8.56 -24.45
CA VAL A 64 8.80 -7.75 -23.38
C VAL A 64 8.84 -8.53 -22.06
N ALA A 65 7.73 -9.16 -21.65
CA ALA A 65 7.68 -9.93 -20.41
C ALA A 65 8.66 -11.12 -20.43
N ASN A 66 8.79 -11.83 -21.55
CA ASN A 66 9.79 -12.90 -21.67
C ASN A 66 11.21 -12.37 -21.51
N ASN A 67 11.55 -11.25 -22.12
CA ASN A 67 12.89 -10.65 -21.99
C ASN A 67 13.18 -10.22 -20.55
N VAL A 68 12.20 -9.62 -19.87
CA VAL A 68 12.30 -9.25 -18.45
C VAL A 68 12.50 -10.50 -17.59
N TYR A 69 11.69 -11.54 -17.80
CA TYR A 69 11.81 -12.81 -17.09
C TYR A 69 13.19 -13.44 -17.28
N GLN A 70 13.73 -13.52 -18.50
CA GLN A 70 15.06 -14.08 -18.74
C GLN A 70 16.18 -13.27 -18.05
N SER A 71 16.04 -11.94 -18.04
CA SER A 71 16.97 -11.05 -17.34
C SER A 71 16.93 -11.27 -15.82
N LEU A 72 15.72 -11.40 -15.24
CA LEU A 72 15.53 -11.69 -13.82
C LEU A 72 16.11 -13.07 -13.45
N GLN A 73 15.81 -14.11 -14.22
CA GLN A 73 16.37 -15.46 -14.00
C GLN A 73 17.90 -15.45 -14.03
N SER A 74 18.49 -14.74 -14.99
CA SER A 74 19.95 -14.58 -15.09
C SER A 74 20.51 -13.85 -13.86
N HIS A 75 19.85 -12.79 -13.42
CA HIS A 75 20.23 -12.05 -12.22
C HIS A 75 20.16 -12.90 -10.95
N PHE A 76 19.07 -13.64 -10.75
CA PHE A 76 18.88 -14.51 -9.57
C PHE A 76 19.94 -15.61 -9.51
N ASN A 77 20.22 -16.27 -10.63
CA ASN A 77 21.26 -17.30 -10.70
C ASN A 77 22.66 -16.73 -10.39
N ASN A 78 22.95 -15.52 -10.86
CA ASN A 78 24.24 -14.86 -10.62
C ASN A 78 24.41 -14.36 -9.18
N ASN A 79 23.32 -13.98 -8.51
CA ASN A 79 23.37 -13.42 -7.15
C ASN A 79 23.18 -14.46 -6.04
N ALA A 80 22.52 -15.58 -6.32
CA ALA A 80 22.48 -16.74 -5.41
C ALA A 80 23.89 -17.20 -5.00
N THR A 81 24.89 -16.95 -5.85
CA THR A 81 26.29 -17.31 -5.63
C THR A 81 27.13 -16.23 -4.92
N LYS A 82 26.64 -14.98 -4.82
CA LYS A 82 27.45 -13.82 -4.39
C LYS A 82 27.08 -13.25 -3.02
N THR A 83 25.87 -13.46 -2.53
CA THR A 83 25.36 -12.69 -1.38
C THR A 83 24.91 -13.61 -0.23
N LYS A 84 25.76 -13.74 0.80
CA LYS A 84 25.48 -14.50 2.05
C LYS A 84 24.44 -13.86 2.98
N ASN A 85 24.04 -12.60 2.73
CA ASN A 85 23.12 -11.84 3.60
C ASN A 85 21.73 -11.59 3.01
N VAL A 86 21.45 -12.05 1.79
CA VAL A 86 20.08 -12.02 1.27
C VAL A 86 19.39 -13.22 1.89
N ASN A 87 18.31 -13.00 2.64
CA ASN A 87 17.49 -14.09 3.16
C ASN A 87 16.91 -14.86 1.96
N GLN A 88 17.61 -15.92 1.53
CA GLN A 88 17.41 -16.61 0.25
C GLN A 88 16.06 -17.33 0.16
N ASN A 89 15.28 -17.30 1.24
CA ASN A 89 14.04 -18.04 1.39
C ASN A 89 12.78 -17.19 1.19
N LYS A 90 12.90 -15.85 1.06
CA LYS A 90 11.71 -15.01 0.84
C LYS A 90 11.18 -15.20 -0.59
N PRO A 91 9.87 -15.44 -0.78
CA PRO A 91 9.28 -15.49 -2.12
C PRO A 91 9.36 -14.14 -2.81
N TYR A 92 9.47 -14.13 -4.14
CA TYR A 92 9.38 -12.91 -4.93
C TYR A 92 7.94 -12.37 -4.95
N ILE A 93 7.80 -11.06 -5.10
CA ILE A 93 6.52 -10.39 -5.39
C ILE A 93 6.76 -9.30 -6.43
N VAL A 94 5.92 -9.21 -7.46
CA VAL A 94 6.01 -8.13 -8.47
C VAL A 94 5.21 -6.93 -7.99
N ILE A 95 5.83 -5.75 -7.93
CA ILE A 95 5.19 -4.50 -7.49
C ILE A 95 4.71 -3.68 -8.69
N LEU A 96 3.51 -3.14 -8.57
CA LEU A 96 2.75 -2.41 -9.59
C LEU A 96 2.52 -0.96 -9.13
N GLN A 97 2.45 -0.02 -10.08
CA GLN A 97 2.14 1.39 -9.80
C GLN A 97 0.69 1.79 -10.15
N GLY A 98 -0.25 0.84 -10.17
CA GLY A 98 -1.69 1.16 -10.34
C GLY A 98 -2.17 1.48 -11.76
N ASP A 99 -1.42 1.09 -12.78
CA ASP A 99 -1.89 1.13 -14.16
C ASP A 99 -3.20 0.34 -14.36
N PRO A 100 -4.13 0.84 -15.19
CA PRO A 100 -5.35 0.12 -15.49
C PRO A 100 -5.14 -1.22 -16.19
N LEU A 101 -6.08 -2.13 -15.97
CA LEU A 101 -6.12 -3.42 -16.67
C LEU A 101 -6.21 -3.19 -18.19
N HIS A 102 -5.13 -3.52 -18.90
CA HIS A 102 -5.05 -3.41 -20.35
C HIS A 102 -4.37 -4.64 -20.95
N THR A 103 -4.57 -4.86 -22.26
CA THR A 103 -3.94 -5.97 -23.01
C THR A 103 -2.51 -5.68 -23.46
N ASN A 104 -2.08 -4.42 -23.36
CA ASN A 104 -0.78 -3.87 -23.75
C ASN A 104 -0.21 -3.03 -22.60
N GLY A 105 1.06 -2.61 -22.73
CA GLY A 105 1.70 -1.76 -21.73
C GLY A 105 2.07 -2.49 -20.45
N ILE A 106 2.49 -1.70 -19.46
CA ILE A 106 3.09 -2.21 -18.22
C ILE A 106 2.15 -3.10 -17.40
N SER A 107 0.83 -2.84 -17.39
CA SER A 107 -0.12 -3.72 -16.69
C SER A 107 -0.15 -5.13 -17.32
N ALA A 108 -0.14 -5.23 -18.66
CA ALA A 108 -0.04 -6.52 -19.34
C ALA A 108 1.33 -7.21 -19.12
N ILE A 109 2.42 -6.44 -19.15
CA ILE A 109 3.78 -6.96 -18.96
C ILE A 109 3.95 -7.53 -17.55
N THR A 110 3.58 -6.78 -16.51
CA THR A 110 3.75 -7.21 -15.10
C THR A 110 2.90 -8.44 -14.76
N ARG A 111 1.67 -8.55 -15.28
CA ARG A 111 0.87 -9.79 -15.15
C ARG A 111 1.60 -11.00 -15.72
N ARG A 112 2.19 -10.84 -16.91
CA ARG A 112 2.94 -11.91 -17.58
C ARG A 112 4.20 -12.28 -16.83
N VAL A 113 4.97 -11.29 -16.36
CA VAL A 113 6.18 -11.55 -15.57
C VAL A 113 5.83 -12.29 -14.27
N ALA A 114 4.81 -11.85 -13.53
CA ALA A 114 4.37 -12.54 -12.31
C ALA A 114 3.94 -13.99 -12.59
N LYS A 115 3.21 -14.22 -13.68
CA LYS A 115 2.84 -15.58 -14.12
C LYS A 115 4.04 -16.45 -14.46
N LEU A 116 5.05 -15.91 -15.16
CA LEU A 116 6.27 -16.63 -15.51
C LEU A 116 7.11 -16.98 -14.26
N LEU A 117 7.22 -16.03 -13.32
CA LEU A 117 7.89 -16.22 -12.03
C LEU A 117 7.08 -17.08 -11.05
N LYS A 118 5.81 -17.36 -11.34
CA LYS A 118 4.87 -18.05 -10.45
C LYS A 118 4.75 -17.37 -9.09
N CYS A 119 4.68 -16.05 -9.08
CA CYS A 119 4.55 -15.25 -7.86
C CYS A 119 3.29 -14.38 -7.87
N SER A 120 2.94 -13.88 -6.69
CA SER A 120 1.87 -12.90 -6.51
C SER A 120 2.34 -11.49 -6.86
N ARG A 121 1.39 -10.54 -6.90
CA ARG A 121 1.66 -9.12 -7.13
C ARG A 121 1.32 -8.29 -5.90
N GLY A 122 2.01 -7.17 -5.75
CA GLY A 122 1.70 -6.10 -4.81
C GLY A 122 1.34 -4.83 -5.58
N LEU A 123 0.42 -4.03 -5.04
CA LEU A 123 -0.09 -2.83 -5.70
C LEU A 123 0.21 -1.59 -4.86
N ILE A 124 0.81 -0.58 -5.49
CA ILE A 124 0.97 0.75 -4.93
C ILE A 124 0.04 1.68 -5.70
N CYS A 125 -0.86 2.35 -4.97
CA CYS A 125 -1.75 3.34 -5.56
C CYS A 125 -1.40 4.74 -5.07
N LEU A 126 -1.57 5.73 -5.96
CA LEU A 126 -1.63 7.12 -5.54
C LEU A 126 -2.80 7.31 -4.57
N ASP A 127 -2.56 8.15 -3.56
CA ASP A 127 -3.57 8.59 -2.62
C ASP A 127 -4.72 9.31 -3.34
N SER A 128 -5.93 9.19 -2.79
CA SER A 128 -7.15 9.73 -3.43
C SER A 128 -7.14 11.26 -3.60
N ASN A 129 -6.37 11.99 -2.78
CA ASN A 129 -6.16 13.43 -2.90
C ASN A 129 -5.19 13.80 -4.05
N ILE A 130 -4.37 12.86 -4.53
CA ILE A 130 -3.50 13.04 -5.70
C ILE A 130 -4.27 12.69 -6.96
N ASP A 131 -4.87 11.49 -7.01
CA ASP A 131 -5.75 11.06 -8.10
C ASP A 131 -6.84 10.12 -7.56
N PRO A 132 -8.11 10.57 -7.46
CA PRO A 132 -9.21 9.78 -6.91
C PRO A 132 -9.66 8.62 -7.81
N ASN A 133 -9.18 8.56 -9.06
CA ASN A 133 -9.51 7.51 -10.02
C ASN A 133 -8.39 6.48 -10.19
N HIS A 134 -7.18 6.78 -9.73
CA HIS A 134 -6.02 5.91 -9.87
C HIS A 134 -6.26 4.52 -9.26
N SER A 135 -6.60 4.49 -7.96
CA SER A 135 -6.90 3.24 -7.27
C SER A 135 -8.10 2.50 -7.89
N LYS A 136 -9.16 3.21 -8.30
CA LYS A 136 -10.37 2.58 -8.88
C LYS A 136 -10.07 1.81 -10.18
N ASN A 137 -9.15 2.34 -10.98
CA ASN A 137 -8.85 1.76 -12.28
C ASN A 137 -7.72 0.72 -12.23
N ALA A 138 -6.95 0.66 -11.14
CA ALA A 138 -5.78 -0.18 -11.00
C ALA A 138 -6.07 -1.68 -11.23
N ASP A 139 -5.18 -2.32 -11.96
CA ASP A 139 -5.18 -3.77 -12.19
C ASP A 139 -4.86 -4.55 -10.89
N ARG A 140 -5.88 -5.25 -10.37
CA ARG A 140 -5.79 -6.07 -9.14
C ARG A 140 -5.69 -7.58 -9.37
N GLU A 141 -5.51 -8.04 -10.60
CA GLU A 141 -5.41 -9.48 -10.89
C GLU A 141 -4.24 -10.12 -10.09
N ASN A 142 -4.47 -11.14 -9.25
CA ASN A 142 -3.39 -11.77 -8.47
C ASN A 142 -2.60 -10.78 -7.55
N VAL A 143 -3.24 -9.68 -7.11
CA VAL A 143 -2.69 -8.78 -6.07
C VAL A 143 -3.03 -9.33 -4.69
N ILE A 144 -2.05 -9.41 -3.80
CA ILE A 144 -2.20 -9.94 -2.43
C ILE A 144 -1.79 -8.95 -1.33
N ILE A 145 -1.17 -7.83 -1.71
CA ILE A 145 -0.76 -6.74 -0.83
C ILE A 145 -1.06 -5.44 -1.59
N GLU A 146 -1.73 -4.50 -0.95
CA GLU A 146 -2.03 -3.19 -1.53
C GLU A 146 -1.75 -2.11 -0.49
N PHE A 147 -1.11 -1.01 -0.90
CA PHE A 147 -0.90 0.14 -0.03
C PHE A 147 -0.86 1.44 -0.86
N ASN A 148 -1.07 2.56 -0.17
CA ASN A 148 -0.99 3.88 -0.77
C ASN A 148 0.47 4.36 -0.86
N TYR A 149 0.71 5.27 -1.80
CA TYR A 149 2.01 5.89 -2.00
C TYR A 149 2.50 6.60 -0.72
N SER A 150 1.62 7.34 -0.04
CA SER A 150 1.94 8.00 1.24
C SER A 150 2.45 7.04 2.32
N GLN A 151 1.89 5.83 2.41
CA GLN A 151 2.30 4.82 3.38
C GLN A 151 3.71 4.31 3.10
N LEU A 152 4.02 4.03 1.82
CA LEU A 152 5.37 3.66 1.42
C LEU A 152 6.37 4.77 1.73
N VAL A 153 6.04 6.02 1.41
CA VAL A 153 6.89 7.18 1.68
C VAL A 153 7.14 7.35 3.18
N ALA A 154 6.10 7.28 4.00
CA ALA A 154 6.22 7.39 5.46
C ALA A 154 7.19 6.35 6.04
N HIS A 155 7.08 5.10 5.57
CA HIS A 155 7.95 4.02 6.04
C HIS A 155 9.40 4.16 5.54
N LEU A 156 9.61 4.54 4.27
CA LEU A 156 10.96 4.78 3.75
C LEU A 156 11.66 5.93 4.48
N ASN A 157 10.92 6.97 4.87
CA ASN A 157 11.44 8.07 5.68
C ASN A 157 11.80 7.61 7.10
N LEU A 158 10.99 6.74 7.70
CA LEU A 158 11.31 6.14 9.01
C LEU A 158 12.62 5.34 8.96
N LEU A 159 12.82 4.53 7.90
CA LEU A 159 14.05 3.76 7.71
C LEU A 159 15.28 4.63 7.42
N SER A 160 15.08 5.82 6.87
CA SER A 160 16.16 6.75 6.47
C SER A 160 16.53 7.76 7.56
N SER A 161 15.79 7.80 8.66
CA SER A 161 16.07 8.71 9.77
C SER A 161 17.36 8.27 10.49
N PRO A 162 18.33 9.16 10.73
CA PRO A 162 19.54 8.80 11.46
C PRO A 162 19.16 8.30 12.86
N PRO A 163 19.89 7.32 13.43
CA PRO A 163 19.70 6.95 14.82
C PRO A 163 19.96 8.19 15.68
N ASP A 164 18.96 8.62 16.42
CA ASP A 164 19.06 9.76 17.33
C ASP A 164 20.09 9.39 18.42
N ASP A 165 21.26 10.01 18.41
CA ASP A 165 22.37 9.76 19.36
C ASP A 165 22.03 10.14 20.82
N ASN A 166 20.78 10.49 21.12
CA ASN A 166 20.37 11.02 22.42
C ASN A 166 19.01 10.50 22.93
N VAL A 167 18.56 9.33 22.50
CA VAL A 167 17.33 8.73 23.04
C VAL A 167 17.59 7.29 23.45
N ASP A 168 17.36 7.00 24.74
CA ASP A 168 17.32 5.64 25.28
C ASP A 168 16.56 4.73 24.30
N ASN A 169 17.25 3.71 23.77
CA ASN A 169 16.78 2.82 22.71
C ASN A 169 15.45 2.09 23.01
N ASN A 170 14.93 2.22 24.24
CA ASN A 170 13.61 1.73 24.64
C ASN A 170 12.47 2.71 24.33
N SER A 171 12.70 4.02 24.34
CA SER A 171 11.66 5.02 24.07
C SER A 171 11.33 5.13 22.58
N ASN A 172 12.32 5.04 21.69
CA ASN A 172 12.05 5.01 20.25
C ASN A 172 11.36 3.71 19.86
N LYS A 173 11.76 2.57 20.43
CA LYS A 173 11.06 1.30 20.19
C LYS A 173 9.61 1.37 20.67
N ASN A 174 9.35 1.88 21.87
CA ASN A 174 7.99 2.02 22.38
C ASN A 174 7.18 3.08 21.62
N THR A 175 7.79 4.18 21.21
CA THR A 175 7.11 5.21 20.41
C THR A 175 6.79 4.67 19.03
N ILE A 176 7.70 3.95 18.39
CA ILE A 176 7.49 3.30 17.10
C ILE A 176 6.46 2.17 17.24
N MET A 177 6.50 1.36 18.28
CA MET A 177 5.50 0.32 18.56
C MET A 177 4.11 0.93 18.84
N THR A 178 4.04 2.06 19.55
CA THR A 178 2.79 2.77 19.84
C THR A 178 2.25 3.50 18.61
N GLN A 179 3.12 4.08 17.78
CA GLN A 179 2.78 4.72 16.50
C GLN A 179 2.42 3.68 15.42
N LEU A 180 2.91 2.45 15.57
CA LEU A 180 2.63 1.32 14.68
C LEU A 180 1.49 0.40 15.18
N GLY A 181 0.93 0.66 16.36
CA GLY A 181 -0.15 -0.16 16.94
C GLY A 181 0.25 -1.60 17.33
N ILE A 182 1.54 -1.88 17.51
CA ILE A 182 2.06 -3.20 17.89
C ILE A 182 2.34 -3.18 19.40
N PHE A 183 1.49 -3.82 20.20
CA PHE A 183 1.70 -3.98 21.64
C PHE A 183 2.29 -5.38 21.93
N ASP A 184 3.25 -5.45 22.86
CA ASP A 184 3.81 -6.72 23.38
C ASP A 184 2.76 -7.59 24.10
#